data_AF-A0A835Y310-F1
#
_entry.id   AF-A0A835Y310-F1
#
_cell.length_a   1.000
_cell.length_b   1.000
_cell.length_c   1.000
_cell.angle_alpha   90.00
_cell.angle_beta   90.00
_cell.angle_gamma   90.00
#
_symmetry.space_group_name_H-M   'P 1'
#
loop_
_entity.id
_entity.type
_entity.pdbx_description
1 polymer ?
#
loop_
_entity_poly.entity_id
_entity_poly.type
_entity_poly.pdbx_seq_one_letter_code
_entity_poly.pdbx_strand_id
1 'polypeptide(L)'
;MRSMLRPSGPSARSLPSRRGLSAALPQAVRSRRQAPRRRVLATAAPVAPPAAAPSRSPSAPAPTSSSSSAAAAALVASLPVPLSFEHRPNLRDARGRLMLKNLTLPELEEWCAAVGESPRRGKQLYRSLYRRWIRNLDEEDSAAQAFSAAFKAKVAASASLAGGLQLQSVATARDGTRKLVFALVAEGEEGGPEGEGPSTSDASSSAAVASSSSSTALARGTVETVLIPMAGRADGRTRYTACLSTQVGCAMNCQFCYTGRMGLLGNLSTAQIVEQVVEARRLLAAEGVDIPIANIVFMGMGEPLHNYDAVMAAIEILATGLELSRNKIIVSTVGLVPEMQRFIASKVAKLAVSLHATTDEVRDYIVPTNRRYPLEQLLGALRAAFPYATRKGDDFVVIEYVLLAGVNDTREDAVRLLELTKDIYCLVNLIVFNPHEGTDFQRSAEEDVRAFRSVFLEAGRPCTLRASKGDDEMAACGQLGDPGLAPRLAPRLRPPQALAARLAGAGAGKEGAGAGAAVDKQAEGCAC
;
A
#
# COMPACT_ATOMS: atom_id res chain seq x y z
N MET A 1 15.83 -17.07 -76.62
CA MET A 1 16.26 -15.95 -77.46
C MET A 1 17.01 -14.93 -76.60
N ARG A 2 18.25 -14.57 -77.00
CA ARG A 2 19.11 -13.43 -76.58
C ARG A 2 19.70 -13.38 -75.15
N SER A 3 20.93 -13.89 -75.00
CA SER A 3 22.20 -13.13 -74.91
C SER A 3 22.29 -11.79 -74.13
N MET A 4 23.23 -11.73 -73.15
CA MET A 4 24.38 -10.80 -72.98
C MET A 4 24.60 -10.14 -71.58
N LEU A 5 25.87 -10.27 -71.12
CA LEU A 5 26.75 -9.32 -70.38
C LEU A 5 26.71 -9.19 -68.83
N ARG A 6 27.93 -9.32 -68.26
CA ARG A 6 28.49 -9.09 -66.90
C ARG A 6 28.73 -7.57 -66.63
N PRO A 7 29.49 -7.12 -65.57
CA PRO A 7 29.46 -7.31 -64.10
C PRO A 7 29.66 -5.96 -63.31
N SER A 8 29.71 -5.97 -61.96
CA SER A 8 30.71 -5.31 -61.04
C SER A 8 30.16 -4.98 -59.63
N GLY A 9 30.97 -5.18 -58.57
CA GLY A 9 30.61 -5.23 -57.12
C GLY A 9 30.51 -3.87 -56.39
N PRO A 10 30.88 -3.71 -55.07
CA PRO A 10 31.64 -4.60 -54.17
C PRO A 10 31.10 -4.76 -52.71
N SER A 11 31.93 -5.43 -51.90
CA SER A 11 31.82 -6.05 -50.58
C SER A 11 31.95 -5.14 -49.33
N ALA A 12 31.24 -5.56 -48.27
CA ALA A 12 31.50 -5.58 -46.82
C ALA A 12 32.32 -4.48 -46.09
N ARG A 13 31.75 -3.98 -44.98
CA ARG A 13 32.50 -3.59 -43.76
C ARG A 13 31.78 -4.02 -42.48
N SER A 14 32.52 -4.76 -41.67
CA SER A 14 32.23 -5.28 -40.34
C SER A 14 32.47 -4.25 -39.23
N LEU A 15 31.62 -4.27 -38.21
CA LEU A 15 31.73 -3.50 -36.94
C LEU A 15 32.80 -4.09 -36.01
N PRO A 16 33.58 -3.28 -35.27
CA PRO A 16 34.48 -3.81 -34.24
C PRO A 16 33.85 -3.80 -32.84
N SER A 17 34.07 -4.90 -32.13
CA SER A 17 33.87 -5.07 -30.69
C SER A 17 34.88 -4.25 -29.86
N ARG A 18 34.50 -3.74 -28.70
CA ARG A 18 35.46 -3.30 -27.67
C ARG A 18 35.20 -3.97 -26.32
N ARG A 19 36.14 -4.85 -25.94
CA ARG A 19 36.43 -5.24 -24.55
C ARG A 19 37.31 -4.17 -23.90
N GLY A 20 37.19 -4.07 -22.58
CA GLY A 20 37.72 -3.02 -21.72
C GLY A 20 39.23 -2.98 -21.55
N LEU A 21 39.69 -2.00 -20.77
CA LEU A 21 40.98 -1.98 -20.09
C LEU A 21 40.92 -1.02 -18.89
N SER A 22 41.38 -1.54 -17.76
CA SER A 22 41.67 -0.89 -16.48
C SER A 22 42.95 -0.05 -16.58
N ALA A 23 43.02 1.06 -15.85
CA ALA A 23 44.30 1.66 -15.42
C ALA A 23 44.11 2.49 -14.15
N ALA A 24 45.01 2.29 -13.19
CA ALA A 24 45.06 2.89 -11.87
C ALA A 24 46.25 3.87 -11.74
N LEU A 25 46.18 4.70 -10.67
CA LEU A 25 47.26 5.41 -9.94
C LEU A 25 47.87 6.69 -10.59
N PRO A 26 48.54 7.61 -9.82
CA PRO A 26 49.06 7.45 -8.45
C PRO A 26 48.80 8.59 -7.43
N GLN A 27 49.07 8.25 -6.16
CA GLN A 27 49.29 9.12 -5.00
C GLN A 27 50.71 9.74 -5.00
N ALA A 28 50.85 10.95 -4.45
CA ALA A 28 52.09 11.51 -3.86
C ALA A 28 51.68 12.51 -2.73
N VAL A 29 51.89 12.22 -1.44
CA VAL A 29 53.10 12.37 -0.59
C VAL A 29 53.30 13.76 0.03
N ARG A 30 53.04 13.82 1.36
CA ARG A 30 53.71 14.51 2.50
C ARG A 30 53.95 16.04 2.46
N SER A 31 53.55 16.71 3.55
CA SER A 31 54.50 17.12 4.62
C SER A 31 53.83 17.74 5.87
N ARG A 32 54.59 17.68 6.98
CA ARG A 32 54.30 17.97 8.40
C ARG A 32 54.24 19.47 8.76
N ARG A 33 53.57 19.80 9.87
CA ARG A 33 54.05 20.55 11.09
C ARG A 33 52.84 20.97 11.96
N GLN A 34 52.64 20.38 13.14
CA GLN A 34 52.99 20.86 14.49
C GLN A 34 52.31 22.17 14.96
N ALA A 35 51.58 22.04 16.08
CA ALA A 35 50.86 23.05 16.88
C ALA A 35 51.83 23.98 17.70
N PRO A 36 51.41 25.00 18.50
CA PRO A 36 50.56 24.80 19.70
C PRO A 36 49.65 25.97 20.21
N ARG A 37 48.64 25.59 21.01
CA ARG A 37 48.10 26.17 22.27
C ARG A 37 47.76 27.67 22.40
N ARG A 38 46.55 27.95 22.92
CA ARG A 38 46.37 28.72 24.18
C ARG A 38 45.01 28.49 24.87
N ARG A 39 45.09 28.14 26.15
CA ARG A 39 44.03 28.10 27.17
C ARG A 39 43.69 29.53 27.59
N VAL A 40 42.42 29.83 27.85
CA VAL A 40 42.01 30.99 28.66
C VAL A 40 41.19 30.48 29.84
N LEU A 41 41.56 30.98 31.02
CA LEU A 41 41.05 30.66 32.34
C LEU A 41 39.64 31.23 32.55
N ALA A 42 38.77 30.47 33.22
CA ALA A 42 37.54 30.97 33.83
C ALA A 42 37.76 31.12 35.34
N THR A 43 37.49 32.31 35.87
CA THR A 43 37.48 32.66 37.29
C THR A 43 36.08 32.45 37.88
N ALA A 44 36.03 32.11 39.17
CA ALA A 44 34.84 31.72 39.93
C ALA A 44 34.44 32.78 40.98
N ALA A 45 33.17 32.65 41.42
CA ALA A 45 32.56 33.07 42.70
C ALA A 45 32.18 34.56 42.89
N PRO A 46 31.16 34.94 43.72
CA PRO A 46 30.72 34.23 44.93
C PRO A 46 29.21 34.09 45.22
N VAL A 47 28.96 33.34 46.31
CA VAL A 47 27.73 32.89 46.99
C VAL A 47 27.41 33.79 48.20
N ALA A 48 26.13 34.02 48.54
CA ALA A 48 25.57 34.19 49.91
C ALA A 48 24.00 34.24 49.87
N PRO A 49 23.22 34.23 50.98
CA PRO A 49 22.62 33.05 51.62
C PRO A 49 21.06 33.18 51.83
N PRO A 50 20.35 32.27 52.55
CA PRO A 50 18.93 31.95 52.32
C PRO A 50 17.93 32.62 53.29
N ALA A 51 16.65 32.63 52.94
CA ALA A 51 15.54 33.04 53.82
C ALA A 51 14.46 31.97 53.94
N ALA A 52 13.88 31.90 55.15
CA ALA A 52 13.12 30.81 55.74
C ALA A 52 11.64 30.73 55.31
N ALA A 53 11.07 29.55 55.57
CA ALA A 53 9.68 29.13 55.34
C ALA A 53 8.65 29.76 56.29
N PRO A 54 7.34 29.62 55.98
CA PRO A 54 6.31 29.51 57.00
C PRO A 54 5.47 28.21 56.93
N SER A 55 5.36 27.59 58.10
CA SER A 55 4.24 26.88 58.75
C SER A 55 3.14 26.14 57.94
N ARG A 56 2.96 24.87 58.33
CA ARG A 56 1.82 23.96 58.10
C ARG A 56 0.52 24.41 58.81
N SER A 57 -0.65 23.95 58.34
CA SER A 57 -1.61 22.99 59.00
C SER A 57 -2.87 22.81 58.09
N PRO A 58 -3.87 21.93 58.39
CA PRO A 58 -3.99 20.58 57.80
C PRO A 58 -5.37 20.27 57.17
N SER A 59 -5.47 19.26 56.29
CA SER A 59 -6.75 18.60 56.00
C SER A 59 -6.58 17.23 55.31
N ALA A 60 -7.48 16.30 55.66
CA ALA A 60 -7.40 14.84 55.57
C ALA A 60 -7.81 14.24 54.18
N PRO A 61 -8.17 12.94 54.08
CA PRO A 61 -7.41 11.87 53.44
C PRO A 61 -7.81 11.55 51.98
N ALA A 62 -6.94 10.79 51.31
CA ALA A 62 -7.07 10.36 49.91
C ALA A 62 -8.18 9.33 49.66
N PRO A 63 -8.79 9.31 48.46
CA PRO A 63 -9.32 8.10 47.87
C PRO A 63 -8.26 7.47 46.95
N THR A 64 -7.89 6.25 47.26
CA THR A 64 -7.14 5.32 46.41
C THR A 64 -8.03 4.83 45.27
N SER A 65 -7.57 5.00 44.01
CA SER A 65 -7.67 4.02 42.90
C SER A 65 -7.79 4.71 41.52
N SER A 66 -6.70 4.74 40.74
CA SER A 66 -6.68 4.72 39.26
C SER A 66 -5.25 5.06 38.74
N SER A 67 -4.25 4.23 39.03
CA SER A 67 -2.84 4.59 38.80
C SER A 67 -2.20 4.01 37.53
N SER A 68 -2.88 3.23 36.68
CA SER A 68 -2.24 2.70 35.46
C SER A 68 -2.34 3.63 34.25
N SER A 69 -3.50 4.28 34.04
CA SER A 69 -3.74 5.17 32.89
C SER A 69 -3.06 6.53 33.03
N ALA A 70 -3.08 7.12 34.22
CA ALA A 70 -2.43 8.41 34.48
C ALA A 70 -0.89 8.34 34.44
N ALA A 71 -0.31 7.18 34.77
CA ALA A 71 1.15 6.98 34.75
C ALA A 71 1.72 6.90 33.32
N ALA A 72 0.98 6.30 32.37
CA ALA A 72 1.39 6.26 30.97
C ALA A 72 1.27 7.63 30.28
N ALA A 73 0.21 8.39 30.60
CA ALA A 73 0.03 9.76 30.12
C ALA A 73 1.07 10.74 30.70
N ALA A 74 1.48 10.54 31.97
CA ALA A 74 2.50 11.37 32.62
C ALA A 74 3.93 11.08 32.12
N LEU A 75 4.22 9.89 31.58
CA LEU A 75 5.57 9.55 31.11
C LEU A 75 5.89 10.14 29.73
N VAL A 76 4.89 10.25 28.84
CA VAL A 76 5.07 10.91 27.54
C VAL A 76 5.28 12.43 27.68
N ALA A 77 4.75 13.02 28.76
CA ALA A 77 5.05 14.40 29.16
C ALA A 77 6.51 14.62 29.62
N SER A 78 7.36 13.59 29.62
CA SER A 78 8.75 13.64 30.08
C SER A 78 9.81 13.41 29.00
N LEU A 79 9.44 13.46 27.70
CA LEU A 79 10.45 13.55 26.66
C LEU A 79 11.12 14.94 26.72
N PRO A 80 12.45 15.03 26.82
CA PRO A 80 13.16 16.30 27.02
C PRO A 80 13.11 17.23 25.80
N VAL A 81 12.67 16.74 24.65
CA VAL A 81 12.57 17.48 23.39
C VAL A 81 11.26 17.10 22.67
N PRO A 82 10.47 18.06 22.17
CA PRO A 82 9.28 17.75 21.37
C PRO A 82 9.70 17.10 20.04
N LEU A 83 9.05 15.99 19.70
CA LEU A 83 9.30 15.25 18.46
C LEU A 83 8.68 15.97 17.26
N SER A 84 9.44 16.11 16.18
CA SER A 84 9.04 16.83 14.95
C SER A 84 7.80 16.26 14.29
N PHE A 85 7.55 14.96 14.49
CA PHE A 85 6.49 14.19 13.86
C PHE A 85 5.25 13.99 14.74
N GLU A 86 5.22 14.54 15.95
CA GLU A 86 4.14 14.30 16.94
C GLU A 86 2.73 14.73 16.45
N HIS A 87 2.68 15.59 15.42
CA HIS A 87 1.44 16.03 14.80
C HIS A 87 0.78 14.98 13.89
N ARG A 88 1.46 13.87 13.55
CA ARG A 88 0.90 12.81 12.70
C ARG A 88 -0.15 12.00 13.48
N PRO A 89 -1.29 11.64 12.86
CA PRO A 89 -2.29 10.82 13.52
C PRO A 89 -1.81 9.37 13.69
N ASN A 90 -2.43 8.64 14.62
CA ASN A 90 -2.28 7.19 14.81
C ASN A 90 -0.82 6.72 15.05
N LEU A 91 0.00 7.57 15.70
CA LEU A 91 1.38 7.24 16.04
C LEU A 91 1.51 6.32 17.26
N ARG A 92 0.50 6.32 18.14
CA ARG A 92 0.55 5.68 19.46
C ARG A 92 -0.36 4.46 19.54
N ASP A 93 -0.02 3.55 20.44
CA ASP A 93 -0.87 2.42 20.82
C ASP A 93 -1.83 2.79 21.95
N ALA A 94 -2.66 1.80 22.30
CA ALA A 94 -3.50 1.69 23.49
C ALA A 94 -3.06 2.36 24.76
N ARG A 95 -1.78 2.15 25.05
CA ARG A 95 -1.18 2.50 26.32
C ARG A 95 -0.51 3.87 26.19
N GLY A 96 -0.78 4.60 25.09
CA GLY A 96 -0.15 5.87 24.74
C GLY A 96 1.30 5.73 24.30
N ARG A 97 1.82 4.50 24.08
CA ARG A 97 3.21 4.28 23.70
C ARG A 97 3.40 4.52 22.21
N LEU A 98 4.54 5.07 21.82
CA LEU A 98 4.86 5.31 20.42
C LEU A 98 5.07 3.97 19.68
N MET A 99 4.29 3.69 18.63
CA MET A 99 4.51 2.51 17.80
C MET A 99 5.68 2.77 16.86
N LEU A 100 6.82 2.12 17.11
CA LEU A 100 8.08 2.41 16.41
C LEU A 100 8.01 2.09 14.91
N LYS A 101 7.10 1.20 14.52
CA LYS A 101 6.86 0.87 13.11
C LYS A 101 6.14 1.97 12.32
N ASN A 102 5.67 3.04 12.98
CA ASN A 102 5.19 4.24 12.29
C ASN A 102 6.30 5.16 11.81
N LEU A 103 7.51 4.98 12.35
CA LEU A 103 8.61 5.93 12.20
C LEU A 103 9.48 5.53 11.02
N THR A 104 9.74 6.51 10.15
CA THR A 104 10.82 6.45 9.18
C THR A 104 12.17 6.40 9.90
N LEU A 105 13.25 6.07 9.18
CA LEU A 105 14.57 6.00 9.80
C LEU A 105 14.98 7.31 10.51
N PRO A 106 14.86 8.51 9.89
CA PRO A 106 15.19 9.75 10.58
C PRO A 106 14.35 10.00 11.86
N GLU A 107 13.06 9.69 11.81
CA GLU A 107 12.16 9.83 12.97
C GLU A 107 12.52 8.85 14.10
N LEU A 108 12.96 7.63 13.75
CA LEU A 108 13.42 6.64 14.74
C LEU A 108 14.76 7.05 15.37
N GLU A 109 15.64 7.69 14.61
CA GLU A 109 16.88 8.28 15.12
C GLU A 109 16.60 9.46 16.06
N GLU A 110 15.66 10.34 15.70
CA GLU A 110 15.19 11.44 16.53
C GLU A 110 14.58 10.93 17.84
N TRP A 111 13.69 9.94 17.79
CA TRP A 111 13.12 9.32 18.98
C TRP A 111 14.20 8.69 19.88
N CYS A 112 15.17 7.97 19.30
CA CYS A 112 16.30 7.42 20.06
C CYS A 112 17.08 8.53 20.78
N ALA A 113 17.36 9.64 20.10
CA ALA A 113 18.01 10.79 20.72
C ALA A 113 17.19 11.37 21.88
N ALA A 114 15.87 11.47 21.73
CA ALA A 114 14.96 11.98 22.76
C ALA A 114 14.94 11.11 24.02
N VAL A 115 15.09 9.78 23.90
CA VAL A 115 15.21 8.86 25.06
C VAL A 115 16.65 8.71 25.58
N GLY A 116 17.54 9.61 25.19
CA GLY A 116 18.93 9.65 25.64
C GLY A 116 19.80 8.52 25.09
N GLU A 117 19.51 8.05 23.87
CA GLU A 117 20.30 7.05 23.14
C GLU A 117 20.97 7.67 21.91
N SER A 118 22.05 7.05 21.43
CA SER A 118 22.70 7.54 20.21
C SER A 118 21.81 7.32 18.97
N PRO A 119 21.85 8.19 17.94
CA PRO A 119 21.17 7.94 16.65
C PRO A 119 21.55 6.60 16.00
N ARG A 120 22.77 6.10 16.25
CA ARG A 120 23.19 4.76 15.79
C ARG A 120 22.30 3.65 16.33
N ARG A 121 21.72 3.82 17.54
CA ARG A 121 20.75 2.89 18.12
C ARG A 121 19.46 2.85 17.30
N GLY A 122 19.01 4.01 16.80
CA GLY A 122 17.88 4.09 15.86
C GLY A 122 18.14 3.29 14.59
N LYS A 123 19.32 3.43 13.98
CA LYS A 123 19.72 2.61 12.81
C LYS A 123 19.74 1.11 13.11
N GLN A 124 20.24 0.71 14.28
CA GLN A 124 20.25 -0.69 14.68
C GLN A 124 18.81 -1.21 14.81
N LEU A 125 17.96 -0.49 15.54
CA LEU A 125 16.56 -0.88 15.73
C LEU A 125 15.79 -0.94 14.40
N TYR A 126 16.02 0.01 13.50
CA TYR A 126 15.45 0.00 12.15
C TYR A 126 15.80 -1.28 11.38
N ARG A 127 17.07 -1.71 11.45
CA ARG A 127 17.52 -2.96 10.82
C ARG A 127 16.89 -4.18 11.48
N SER A 128 16.80 -4.20 12.80
CA SER A 128 16.12 -5.27 13.54
C SER A 128 14.66 -5.41 13.13
N LEU A 129 13.92 -4.30 13.04
CA LEU A 129 12.51 -4.28 12.67
C LEU A 129 12.26 -4.77 11.24
N TYR A 130 13.09 -4.36 10.28
CA TYR A 130 12.77 -4.55 8.85
C TYR A 130 13.69 -5.53 8.09
N ARG A 131 14.84 -5.91 8.64
CA ARG A 131 15.69 -6.97 8.03
C ARG A 131 15.58 -8.29 8.76
N ARG A 132 15.39 -8.25 10.08
CA ARG A 132 15.25 -9.44 10.92
C ARG A 132 13.81 -9.72 11.32
N TRP A 133 12.93 -8.74 11.16
CA TRP A 133 11.52 -8.84 11.51
C TRP A 133 11.30 -9.28 12.96
N ILE A 134 12.08 -8.75 13.90
CA ILE A 134 11.91 -9.07 15.33
C ILE A 134 10.52 -8.65 15.82
N ARG A 135 9.90 -9.43 16.70
CA ARG A 135 8.66 -9.05 17.40
C ARG A 135 8.93 -8.37 18.73
N ASN A 136 10.03 -8.74 19.37
CA ASN A 136 10.51 -8.14 20.62
C ASN A 136 12.04 -7.99 20.58
N LEU A 137 12.60 -7.25 21.55
CA LEU A 137 14.03 -6.95 21.60
C LEU A 137 14.91 -8.11 22.11
N ASP A 138 14.30 -9.25 22.47
CA ASP A 138 14.99 -10.46 22.93
C ASP A 138 15.30 -11.44 21.79
N GLU A 139 14.61 -11.33 20.64
CA GLU A 139 14.82 -12.14 19.43
C GLU A 139 16.12 -11.82 18.65
N GLU A 140 17.07 -11.11 19.26
CA GLU A 140 18.36 -10.79 18.64
C GLU A 140 19.39 -11.91 18.93
N ASP A 141 19.61 -12.78 17.94
CA ASP A 141 20.40 -14.02 18.05
C ASP A 141 21.90 -13.87 18.42
N SER A 142 22.49 -12.66 18.32
CA SER A 142 23.91 -12.44 18.58
C SER A 142 24.14 -11.48 19.73
N ALA A 143 25.06 -11.82 20.65
CA ALA A 143 25.47 -10.94 21.74
C ALA A 143 25.98 -9.57 21.26
N ALA A 144 26.54 -9.48 20.04
CA ALA A 144 26.97 -8.22 19.44
C ALA A 144 25.81 -7.33 18.97
N GLN A 145 24.63 -7.92 18.77
CA GLN A 145 23.42 -7.27 18.26
C GLN A 145 22.35 -7.11 19.35
N ALA A 146 22.52 -7.80 20.49
CA ALA A 146 21.63 -7.72 21.63
C ALA A 146 21.51 -6.29 22.19
N PHE A 147 20.28 -5.93 22.55
CA PHE A 147 19.99 -4.67 23.22
C PHE A 147 20.25 -4.77 24.72
N SER A 148 20.80 -3.71 25.33
CA SER A 148 21.05 -3.68 26.77
C SER A 148 19.73 -3.67 27.56
N ALA A 149 19.73 -4.20 28.78
CA ALA A 149 18.56 -4.16 29.66
C ALA A 149 18.05 -2.71 29.88
N ALA A 150 18.96 -1.75 29.99
CA ALA A 150 18.62 -0.33 30.11
C ALA A 150 17.87 0.19 28.87
N PHE A 151 18.28 -0.19 27.65
CA PHE A 151 17.58 0.21 26.43
C PHE A 151 16.20 -0.46 26.33
N LYS A 152 16.11 -1.75 26.66
CA LYS A 152 14.84 -2.48 26.68
C LYS A 152 13.83 -1.83 27.63
N ALA A 153 14.28 -1.40 28.82
CA ALA A 153 13.44 -0.67 29.77
C ALA A 153 12.93 0.67 29.22
N LYS A 154 13.79 1.45 28.53
CA LYS A 154 13.39 2.71 27.87
C LYS A 154 12.31 2.48 26.81
N VAL A 155 12.49 1.45 25.98
CA VAL A 155 11.51 1.08 24.94
C VAL A 155 10.20 0.67 25.60
N ALA A 156 10.22 -0.27 26.55
CA ALA A 156 9.01 -0.75 27.21
C ALA A 156 8.19 0.38 27.87
N ALA A 157 8.87 1.41 28.39
CA ALA A 157 8.24 2.55 29.05
C ALA A 157 7.63 3.60 28.11
N SER A 158 8.11 3.72 26.87
CA SER A 158 7.76 4.85 25.98
C SER A 158 7.31 4.46 24.57
N ALA A 159 7.50 3.21 24.18
CA ALA A 159 7.32 2.74 22.83
C ALA A 159 6.87 1.26 22.74
N SER A 160 6.44 0.86 21.55
CA SER A 160 6.03 -0.49 21.22
C SER A 160 6.60 -0.91 19.86
N LEU A 161 6.93 -2.19 19.73
CA LEU A 161 7.35 -2.82 18.47
C LEU A 161 6.16 -3.41 17.69
N ALA A 162 4.95 -3.37 18.27
CA ALA A 162 3.75 -3.88 17.64
C ALA A 162 3.44 -3.12 16.34
N GLY A 163 3.02 -3.86 15.32
CA GLY A 163 2.56 -3.29 14.06
C GLY A 163 1.06 -2.96 14.04
N GLY A 164 0.33 -3.28 15.11
CA GLY A 164 -1.11 -3.01 15.22
C GLY A 164 -2.00 -3.93 14.38
N LEU A 165 -1.46 -5.04 13.88
CA LEU A 165 -2.18 -6.09 13.15
C LEU A 165 -1.88 -7.46 13.76
N GLN A 166 -2.89 -8.33 13.78
CA GLN A 166 -2.76 -9.74 14.13
C GLN A 166 -3.27 -10.58 12.96
N LEU A 167 -2.44 -11.50 12.45
CA LEU A 167 -2.83 -12.43 11.41
C LEU A 167 -3.88 -13.40 11.97
N GLN A 168 -5.05 -13.45 11.33
CA GLN A 168 -6.17 -14.29 11.74
C GLN A 168 -6.28 -15.55 10.89
N SER A 169 -6.13 -15.41 9.59
CA SER A 169 -6.23 -16.53 8.67
C SER A 169 -5.42 -16.32 7.40
N VAL A 170 -5.08 -17.44 6.74
CA VAL A 170 -4.46 -17.47 5.44
C VAL A 170 -5.22 -18.44 4.54
N ALA A 171 -5.72 -17.95 3.42
CA ALA A 171 -6.31 -18.76 2.35
C ALA A 171 -5.35 -18.82 1.17
N THR A 172 -5.29 -19.95 0.47
CA THR A 172 -4.43 -20.13 -0.71
C THR A 172 -5.24 -20.65 -1.88
N ALA A 173 -5.31 -19.85 -2.93
CA ALA A 173 -5.99 -20.14 -4.18
C ALA A 173 -5.24 -21.18 -5.02
N ARG A 174 -5.93 -21.76 -6.02
CA ARG A 174 -5.35 -22.77 -6.92
C ARG A 174 -4.15 -22.27 -7.73
N ASP A 175 -4.09 -20.96 -8.02
CA ASP A 175 -2.97 -20.34 -8.73
C ASP A 175 -1.77 -19.97 -7.83
N GLY A 176 -1.83 -20.37 -6.55
CA GLY A 176 -0.83 -20.07 -5.53
C GLY A 176 -0.96 -18.67 -4.92
N THR A 177 -1.96 -17.88 -5.31
CA THR A 177 -2.26 -16.60 -4.67
C THR A 177 -2.68 -16.84 -3.23
N ARG A 178 -2.10 -16.09 -2.30
CA ARG A 178 -2.39 -16.22 -0.87
C ARG A 178 -3.08 -14.97 -0.35
N LYS A 179 -4.21 -15.12 0.32
CA LYS A 179 -4.91 -14.04 1.00
C LYS A 179 -4.67 -14.16 2.51
N LEU A 180 -4.14 -13.11 3.10
CA LEU A 180 -3.90 -12.99 4.53
C LEU A 180 -4.94 -12.02 5.09
N VAL A 181 -5.68 -12.46 6.11
CA VAL A 181 -6.67 -11.63 6.82
C VAL A 181 -6.07 -11.21 8.16
N PHE A 182 -6.05 -9.91 8.41
CA PHE A 182 -5.55 -9.34 9.65
C PHE A 182 -6.69 -8.70 10.43
N ALA A 183 -6.78 -8.99 11.72
CA ALA A 183 -7.54 -8.16 12.65
C ALA A 183 -6.70 -6.95 13.06
N LEU A 184 -7.33 -5.78 13.11
CA LEU A 184 -6.72 -4.62 13.74
C LEU A 184 -6.77 -4.84 15.25
N VAL A 185 -5.59 -4.88 15.88
CA VAL A 185 -5.50 -5.09 17.32
C VAL A 185 -5.98 -3.83 18.01
N ALA A 186 -7.19 -3.89 18.56
CA ALA A 186 -7.73 -2.84 19.38
C ALA A 186 -6.90 -2.71 20.66
N GLU A 187 -6.92 -1.50 21.18
CA GLU A 187 -6.06 -1.07 22.24
C GLU A 187 -6.22 -1.91 23.54
N GLY A 188 -5.29 -2.86 23.82
CA GLY A 188 -5.24 -3.54 25.14
C GLY A 188 -4.70 -4.98 25.18
N GLU A 189 -4.82 -5.75 24.12
CA GLU A 189 -4.47 -7.19 24.13
C GLU A 189 -3.15 -7.45 23.40
N GLU A 190 -2.09 -7.75 24.16
CA GLU A 190 -0.88 -8.35 23.59
C GLU A 190 -1.19 -9.83 23.31
N GLY A 191 -1.02 -10.26 22.06
CA GLY A 191 -1.21 -11.65 21.65
C GLY A 191 -0.32 -12.59 22.46
N GLY A 192 -0.96 -13.33 23.38
CA GLY A 192 -0.39 -14.52 24.01
C GLY A 192 -0.44 -15.72 23.05
N PRO A 193 0.34 -16.78 23.32
CA PRO A 193 0.43 -17.94 22.43
C PRO A 193 -0.92 -18.69 22.38
N GLU A 194 -1.12 -19.34 21.25
CA GLU A 194 -2.27 -20.15 20.85
C GLU A 194 -2.93 -20.92 22.00
N GLY A 195 -4.25 -20.74 22.15
CA GLY A 195 -5.09 -21.45 23.10
C GLY A 195 -6.53 -21.47 22.60
N GLU A 196 -7.11 -22.66 22.61
CA GLU A 196 -8.37 -23.10 22.01
C GLU A 196 -9.58 -22.18 22.29
N GLY A 197 -10.43 -22.04 21.26
CA GLY A 197 -11.53 -21.08 21.25
C GLY A 197 -12.64 -21.34 22.27
N PRO A 198 -13.42 -20.31 22.65
CA PRO A 198 -14.64 -20.51 23.39
C PRO A 198 -15.89 -20.36 22.51
N SER A 199 -16.82 -21.25 22.82
CA SER A 199 -18.21 -21.34 22.40
C SER A 199 -19.03 -20.07 22.64
N THR A 200 -20.01 -19.91 21.75
CA THR A 200 -21.10 -18.91 21.76
C THR A 200 -21.90 -18.85 23.06
N SER A 201 -22.20 -17.64 23.55
CA SER A 201 -23.55 -17.29 24.01
C SER A 201 -23.74 -15.77 24.18
N ASP A 202 -24.84 -15.34 23.59
CA ASP A 202 -25.80 -14.30 23.97
C ASP A 202 -25.43 -12.81 24.02
N ALA A 203 -26.16 -12.10 23.15
CA ALA A 203 -26.32 -10.67 23.08
C ALA A 203 -27.31 -10.16 24.15
N SER A 204 -27.02 -8.99 24.70
CA SER A 204 -28.07 -8.05 25.10
C SER A 204 -27.57 -6.60 25.05
N SER A 205 -28.45 -5.78 24.47
CA SER A 205 -28.40 -4.37 24.14
C SER A 205 -28.13 -3.39 25.28
N SER A 206 -27.54 -2.23 24.95
CA SER A 206 -28.28 -0.95 25.04
C SER A 206 -27.53 0.17 24.31
N ALA A 207 -28.24 0.86 23.42
CA ALA A 207 -27.79 2.03 22.71
C ALA A 207 -27.83 3.27 23.63
N ALA A 208 -26.73 4.03 23.66
CA ALA A 208 -26.72 5.38 24.20
C ALA A 208 -26.10 6.32 23.16
N VAL A 209 -26.90 7.30 22.74
CA VAL A 209 -26.53 8.37 21.83
C VAL A 209 -25.76 9.42 22.64
N ALA A 210 -24.52 9.72 22.26
CA ALA A 210 -23.79 10.87 22.81
C ALA A 210 -22.96 11.58 21.73
N SER A 211 -23.37 12.84 21.54
CA SER A 211 -22.76 14.04 20.96
C SER A 211 -21.31 14.03 20.46
N SER A 212 -21.16 14.74 19.33
CA SER A 212 -19.95 15.21 18.65
C SER A 212 -18.88 15.83 19.56
N SER A 213 -17.73 15.15 19.60
CA SER A 213 -16.41 15.76 19.84
C SER A 213 -15.41 15.00 18.96
N SER A 214 -14.54 15.74 18.25
CA SER A 214 -13.48 15.21 17.40
C SER A 214 -12.61 14.19 18.14
N SER A 215 -12.96 12.91 18.00
CA SER A 215 -12.27 11.77 18.59
C SER A 215 -11.69 10.94 17.44
N THR A 216 -10.37 10.91 17.36
CA THR A 216 -9.59 9.98 16.54
C THR A 216 -9.79 8.55 17.05
N ALA A 217 -10.95 7.96 16.78
CA ALA A 217 -11.15 6.53 17.01
C ALA A 217 -10.32 5.75 15.98
N LEU A 218 -9.37 4.93 16.43
CA LEU A 218 -8.64 4.00 15.55
C LEU A 218 -9.64 3.05 14.87
N ALA A 219 -9.38 2.72 13.60
CA ALA A 219 -10.19 1.79 12.85
C ALA A 219 -10.28 0.44 13.58
N ARG A 220 -11.49 -0.11 13.72
CA ARG A 220 -11.75 -1.48 14.16
C ARG A 220 -12.24 -2.27 12.95
N GLY A 221 -11.88 -3.54 12.88
CA GLY A 221 -12.27 -4.42 11.77
C GLY A 221 -11.09 -5.24 11.27
N THR A 222 -11.25 -5.82 10.09
CA THR A 222 -10.22 -6.60 9.42
C THR A 222 -9.73 -5.89 8.16
N VAL A 223 -8.49 -6.17 7.78
CA VAL A 223 -7.94 -5.83 6.47
C VAL A 223 -7.29 -7.04 5.85
N GLU A 224 -7.27 -7.05 4.52
CA GLU A 224 -6.73 -8.16 3.76
C GLU A 224 -5.47 -7.75 3.00
N THR A 225 -4.52 -8.67 2.88
CA THR A 225 -3.32 -8.55 2.05
C THR A 225 -3.27 -9.74 1.12
N VAL A 226 -2.86 -9.51 -0.14
CA VAL A 226 -2.76 -10.59 -1.12
C VAL A 226 -1.33 -10.75 -1.61
N LEU A 227 -0.78 -11.96 -1.50
CA LEU A 227 0.50 -12.34 -2.08
C LEU A 227 0.26 -13.06 -3.39
N ILE A 228 0.66 -12.41 -4.49
CA ILE A 228 0.44 -12.91 -5.84
C ILE A 228 1.75 -13.49 -6.37
N PRO A 229 1.86 -14.81 -6.61
CA PRO A 229 3.06 -15.38 -7.20
C PRO A 229 3.14 -14.96 -8.67
N MET A 230 4.28 -14.40 -9.05
CA MET A 230 4.56 -13.92 -10.40
C MET A 230 5.79 -14.63 -10.95
N ALA A 231 5.63 -15.26 -12.12
CA ALA A 231 6.76 -15.86 -12.83
C ALA A 231 7.76 -14.78 -13.29
N GLY A 232 9.05 -15.10 -13.15
CA GLY A 232 10.15 -14.24 -13.53
C GLY A 232 10.26 -14.06 -15.04
N ARG A 233 9.96 -12.86 -15.57
CA ARG A 233 10.05 -12.58 -17.01
C ARG A 233 11.46 -12.72 -17.61
N ALA A 234 12.52 -12.61 -16.81
CA ALA A 234 13.91 -12.58 -17.29
C ALA A 234 14.77 -13.74 -16.79
N ASP A 235 14.49 -14.27 -15.60
CA ASP A 235 15.30 -15.28 -14.91
C ASP A 235 14.50 -16.56 -14.58
N GLY A 236 13.21 -16.61 -14.95
CA GLY A 236 12.32 -17.73 -14.63
C GLY A 236 11.97 -17.86 -13.15
N ARG A 237 12.52 -17.03 -12.26
CA ARG A 237 12.33 -17.16 -10.81
C ARG A 237 10.98 -16.58 -10.38
N THR A 238 10.23 -17.35 -9.60
CA THR A 238 9.02 -16.87 -8.98
C THR A 238 9.35 -15.77 -7.97
N ARG A 239 8.50 -14.74 -7.92
CA ARG A 239 8.54 -13.68 -6.93
C ARG A 239 7.12 -13.32 -6.51
N TYR A 240 6.94 -12.88 -5.27
CA TYR A 240 5.64 -12.36 -4.84
C TYR A 240 5.49 -10.88 -5.19
N THR A 241 4.27 -10.51 -5.57
CA THR A 241 3.76 -9.14 -5.50
C THR A 241 2.79 -9.04 -4.34
N ALA A 242 3.05 -8.17 -3.37
CA ALA A 242 2.15 -7.93 -2.25
C ALA A 242 1.16 -6.81 -2.59
N CYS A 243 -0.13 -7.11 -2.50
CA CYS A 243 -1.24 -6.18 -2.64
C CYS A 243 -1.65 -5.70 -1.25
N LEU A 244 -1.37 -4.44 -0.92
CA LEU A 244 -1.54 -3.89 0.42
C LEU A 244 -2.82 -3.06 0.54
N SER A 245 -3.44 -3.17 1.71
CA SER A 245 -4.53 -2.32 2.16
C SER A 245 -4.00 -1.07 2.86
N THR A 246 -4.75 0.03 2.75
CA THR A 246 -4.42 1.35 3.33
C THR A 246 -5.51 1.90 4.25
N GLN A 247 -6.71 1.33 4.19
CA GLN A 247 -7.86 1.70 4.99
C GLN A 247 -8.68 0.46 5.33
N VAL A 248 -9.49 0.52 6.39
CA VAL A 248 -10.58 -0.42 6.63
C VAL A 248 -11.81 0.11 5.87
N GLY A 249 -12.19 -0.59 4.81
CA GLY A 249 -13.19 -0.09 3.87
C GLY A 249 -12.66 1.02 2.96
N CYS A 250 -13.53 1.72 2.24
CA CYS A 250 -13.16 2.81 1.32
C CYS A 250 -14.29 3.84 1.12
N ALA A 251 -13.97 5.13 1.24
CA ALA A 251 -14.94 6.21 1.06
C ALA A 251 -15.30 6.50 -0.41
N MET A 252 -14.53 5.98 -1.37
CA MET A 252 -14.70 6.32 -2.79
C MET A 252 -15.97 5.73 -3.41
N ASN A 253 -16.54 4.67 -2.79
CA ASN A 253 -17.78 4.04 -3.22
C ASN A 253 -17.80 3.66 -4.72
N CYS A 254 -16.70 3.12 -5.25
CA CYS A 254 -16.69 2.55 -6.60
C CYS A 254 -17.74 1.42 -6.66
N GLN A 255 -18.68 1.49 -7.59
CA GLN A 255 -19.90 0.67 -7.53
C GLN A 255 -19.65 -0.82 -7.79
N PHE A 256 -18.57 -1.15 -8.50
CA PHE A 256 -18.13 -2.52 -8.78
C PHE A 256 -17.17 -3.09 -7.70
N CYS A 257 -16.87 -2.33 -6.64
CA CYS A 257 -15.85 -2.70 -5.65
C CYS A 257 -16.50 -3.14 -4.34
N TYR A 258 -16.16 -4.34 -3.89
CA TYR A 258 -16.64 -4.91 -2.63
C TYR A 258 -16.24 -4.05 -1.42
N THR A 259 -14.98 -3.62 -1.36
CA THR A 259 -14.50 -2.68 -0.33
C THR A 259 -15.26 -1.35 -0.34
N GLY A 260 -15.65 -0.86 -1.54
CA GLY A 260 -16.43 0.36 -1.68
C GLY A 260 -17.82 0.26 -1.03
N ARG A 261 -18.41 -0.94 -0.99
CA ARG A 261 -19.70 -1.20 -0.33
C ARG A 261 -19.65 -1.05 1.18
N MET A 262 -18.48 -1.27 1.80
CA MET A 262 -18.29 -1.14 3.24
C MET A 262 -18.39 0.31 3.72
N GLY A 263 -18.21 1.30 2.82
CA GLY A 263 -17.89 2.67 3.22
C GLY A 263 -16.52 2.73 3.91
N LEU A 264 -16.16 3.87 4.50
CA LEU A 264 -14.91 4.02 5.24
C LEU A 264 -15.13 3.81 6.74
N LEU A 265 -14.43 2.84 7.31
CA LEU A 265 -14.42 2.58 8.75
C LEU A 265 -13.19 3.20 9.44
N GLY A 266 -12.09 3.42 8.69
CA GLY A 266 -10.98 4.25 9.15
C GLY A 266 -9.68 4.06 8.38
N ASN A 267 -8.71 4.93 8.63
CA ASN A 267 -7.37 4.88 8.05
C ASN A 267 -6.46 3.92 8.81
N LEU A 268 -5.62 3.18 8.09
CA LEU A 268 -4.52 2.44 8.70
C LEU A 268 -3.38 3.37 9.08
N SER A 269 -2.69 3.08 10.19
CA SER A 269 -1.42 3.72 10.52
C SER A 269 -0.30 3.25 9.59
N THR A 270 0.82 3.97 9.56
CA THR A 270 2.02 3.54 8.83
C THR A 270 2.49 2.17 9.32
N ALA A 271 2.46 1.93 10.63
CA ALA A 271 2.80 0.64 11.23
C ALA A 271 1.92 -0.49 10.68
N GLN A 272 0.60 -0.29 10.62
CA GLN A 272 -0.33 -1.30 10.10
C GLN A 272 -0.14 -1.56 8.61
N ILE A 273 0.20 -0.54 7.82
CA ILE A 273 0.51 -0.72 6.39
C ILE A 273 1.78 -1.55 6.21
N VAL A 274 2.84 -1.24 6.95
CA VAL A 274 4.12 -1.95 6.85
C VAL A 274 4.04 -3.37 7.42
N GLU A 275 3.26 -3.56 8.51
CA GLU A 275 3.13 -4.86 9.17
C GLU A 275 2.56 -5.95 8.25
N GLN A 276 1.68 -5.59 7.31
CA GLN A 276 1.18 -6.51 6.29
C GLN A 276 2.31 -7.23 5.53
N VAL A 277 3.39 -6.50 5.17
CA VAL A 277 4.54 -7.08 4.47
C VAL A 277 5.46 -7.82 5.43
N VAL A 278 5.66 -7.29 6.63
CA VAL A 278 6.52 -7.93 7.65
C VAL A 278 5.96 -9.28 8.06
N GLU A 279 4.66 -9.38 8.35
CA GLU A 279 3.99 -10.64 8.66
C GLU A 279 3.97 -11.59 7.46
N ALA A 280 3.74 -11.09 6.25
CA ALA A 280 3.84 -11.91 5.05
C ALA A 280 5.25 -12.53 4.87
N ARG A 281 6.32 -11.78 5.14
CA ARG A 281 7.69 -12.31 5.09
C ARG A 281 7.96 -13.32 6.21
N ARG A 282 7.47 -13.07 7.42
CA ARG A 282 7.56 -14.01 8.55
C ARG A 282 6.83 -15.32 8.25
N LEU A 283 5.63 -15.25 7.68
CA LEU A 283 4.83 -16.41 7.26
C LEU A 283 5.60 -17.26 6.23
N LEU A 284 6.10 -16.64 5.17
CA LEU A 284 6.87 -17.33 4.14
C LEU A 284 8.14 -17.98 4.72
N ALA A 285 8.86 -17.27 5.61
CA ALA A 285 10.05 -17.80 6.26
C ALA A 285 9.74 -18.99 7.19
N ALA A 286 8.65 -18.93 7.95
CA ALA A 286 8.22 -20.01 8.84
C ALA A 286 7.85 -21.28 8.06
N GLU A 287 7.33 -21.13 6.84
CA GLU A 287 7.01 -22.23 5.92
C GLU A 287 8.23 -22.72 5.12
N GLY A 288 9.40 -22.11 5.29
CA GLY A 288 10.60 -22.42 4.50
C GLY A 288 10.50 -22.00 3.02
N VAL A 289 9.58 -21.08 2.69
CA VAL A 289 9.38 -20.58 1.33
C VAL A 289 10.37 -19.45 1.04
N ASP A 290 11.46 -19.78 0.34
CA ASP A 290 12.49 -18.83 -0.09
C ASP A 290 12.10 -18.12 -1.41
N ILE A 291 10.94 -17.48 -1.42
CA ILE A 291 10.46 -16.67 -2.54
C ILE A 291 10.35 -15.21 -2.09
N PRO A 292 11.07 -14.26 -2.71
CA PRO A 292 11.07 -12.88 -2.24
C PRO A 292 9.75 -12.17 -2.59
N ILE A 293 9.26 -11.36 -1.66
CA ILE A 293 8.30 -10.28 -1.96
C ILE A 293 9.10 -9.16 -2.62
N ALA A 294 8.98 -9.05 -3.94
CA ALA A 294 9.81 -8.17 -4.78
C ALA A 294 9.06 -6.97 -5.37
N ASN A 295 7.72 -6.97 -5.27
CA ASN A 295 6.88 -5.88 -5.77
C ASN A 295 5.78 -5.58 -4.74
N ILE A 296 5.39 -4.32 -4.65
CA ILE A 296 4.27 -3.87 -3.82
C ILE A 296 3.30 -3.08 -4.70
N VAL A 297 2.01 -3.35 -4.54
CA VAL A 297 0.95 -2.56 -5.12
C VAL A 297 -0.03 -2.14 -4.03
N PHE A 298 -0.35 -0.85 -3.96
CA PHE A 298 -1.41 -0.33 -3.10
C PHE A 298 -2.73 -0.40 -3.88
N MET A 299 -3.26 -1.61 -3.97
CA MET A 299 -4.51 -1.95 -4.67
C MET A 299 -5.39 -2.89 -3.82
N GLY A 300 -5.11 -2.97 -2.51
CA GLY A 300 -5.93 -3.70 -1.55
C GLY A 300 -7.16 -2.88 -1.16
N MET A 301 -7.52 -2.91 0.12
CA MET A 301 -8.63 -2.12 0.66
C MET A 301 -8.23 -0.65 0.86
N GLY A 302 -9.09 0.27 0.41
CA GLY A 302 -8.94 1.72 0.61
C GLY A 302 -8.44 2.50 -0.61
N GLU A 303 -8.54 3.82 -0.53
CA GLU A 303 -7.93 4.78 -1.45
C GLU A 303 -6.61 5.31 -0.86
N PRO A 304 -5.44 4.90 -1.38
CA PRO A 304 -4.16 5.26 -0.80
C PRO A 304 -3.93 6.76 -0.64
N LEU A 305 -4.37 7.57 -1.61
CA LEU A 305 -4.17 9.02 -1.55
C LEU A 305 -5.15 9.72 -0.59
N HIS A 306 -6.20 9.03 -0.13
CA HIS A 306 -7.05 9.49 0.98
C HIS A 306 -6.39 9.24 2.34
N ASN A 307 -5.38 8.35 2.41
CA ASN A 307 -4.53 8.13 3.58
C ASN A 307 -3.08 8.56 3.31
N TYR A 308 -2.92 9.76 2.73
CA TYR A 308 -1.69 10.23 2.10
C TYR A 308 -0.45 10.11 3.00
N ASP A 309 -0.45 10.75 4.17
CA ASP A 309 0.76 10.87 4.99
C ASP A 309 1.22 9.50 5.53
N ALA A 310 0.28 8.62 5.91
CA ALA A 310 0.61 7.27 6.38
C ALA A 310 1.20 6.41 5.26
N VAL A 311 0.63 6.49 4.05
CA VAL A 311 1.11 5.78 2.85
C VAL A 311 2.49 6.28 2.43
N MET A 312 2.74 7.59 2.45
CA MET A 312 4.05 8.15 2.09
C MET A 312 5.16 7.68 3.04
N ALA A 313 4.90 7.71 4.35
CA ALA A 313 5.84 7.19 5.34
C ALA A 313 6.03 5.66 5.19
N ALA A 314 4.96 4.92 4.87
CA ALA A 314 5.06 3.49 4.61
C ALA A 314 5.93 3.20 3.38
N ILE A 315 5.77 3.93 2.28
CA ILE A 315 6.62 3.80 1.08
C ILE A 315 8.09 4.03 1.42
N GLU A 316 8.40 5.02 2.25
CA GLU A 316 9.77 5.27 2.71
C GLU A 316 10.35 4.08 3.49
N ILE A 317 9.55 3.50 4.39
CA ILE A 317 9.95 2.35 5.20
C ILE A 317 10.10 1.09 4.34
N LEU A 318 9.16 0.83 3.45
CA LEU A 318 9.21 -0.29 2.51
C LEU A 318 10.46 -0.19 1.60
N ALA A 319 10.80 1.02 1.15
CA ALA A 319 11.95 1.23 0.29
C ALA A 319 13.30 1.09 1.02
N THR A 320 13.43 1.70 2.21
CA THR A 320 14.71 1.79 2.92
C THR A 320 14.92 0.68 3.95
N GLY A 321 13.85 0.26 4.63
CA GLY A 321 13.86 -0.78 5.66
C GLY A 321 13.80 -2.18 5.07
N LEU A 322 12.86 -2.41 4.15
CA LEU A 322 12.67 -3.70 3.48
C LEU A 322 13.44 -3.83 2.14
N GLU A 323 14.24 -2.82 1.79
CA GLU A 323 15.13 -2.75 0.62
C GLU A 323 14.42 -2.94 -0.73
N LEU A 324 13.18 -2.46 -0.84
CA LEU A 324 12.45 -2.48 -2.11
C LEU A 324 12.81 -1.28 -2.98
N SER A 325 13.11 -1.54 -4.24
CA SER A 325 13.24 -0.45 -5.22
C SER A 325 11.92 0.32 -5.33
N ARG A 326 11.98 1.65 -5.28
CA ARG A 326 10.81 2.54 -5.49
C ARG A 326 10.09 2.26 -6.82
N ASN A 327 10.83 1.80 -7.83
CA ASN A 327 10.26 1.40 -9.13
C ASN A 327 9.45 0.11 -9.10
N LYS A 328 9.49 -0.63 -7.97
CA LYS A 328 8.73 -1.85 -7.71
C LYS A 328 7.55 -1.62 -6.76
N ILE A 329 7.30 -0.36 -6.39
CA ILE A 329 6.16 0.07 -5.60
C ILE A 329 5.22 0.87 -6.51
N ILE A 330 3.96 0.45 -6.61
CA ILE A 330 2.93 1.14 -7.39
C ILE A 330 1.80 1.59 -6.46
N VAL A 331 1.47 2.88 -6.49
CA VAL A 331 0.31 3.44 -5.79
C VAL A 331 -0.81 3.63 -6.79
N SER A 332 -1.96 3.00 -6.56
CA SER A 332 -3.18 3.24 -7.34
C SER A 332 -4.03 4.33 -6.70
N THR A 333 -4.72 5.12 -7.51
CA THR A 333 -5.72 6.10 -7.04
C THR A 333 -6.92 6.16 -7.97
N VAL A 334 -8.10 6.46 -7.44
CA VAL A 334 -9.31 6.80 -8.22
C VAL A 334 -9.29 8.22 -8.81
N GLY A 335 -8.23 8.99 -8.56
CA GLY A 335 -8.04 10.32 -9.11
C GLY A 335 -8.43 11.44 -8.14
N LEU A 336 -7.95 11.37 -6.90
CA LEU A 336 -7.92 12.53 -6.00
C LEU A 336 -6.88 13.52 -6.54
N VAL A 337 -7.28 14.42 -7.45
CA VAL A 337 -6.35 15.18 -8.30
C VAL A 337 -5.30 15.98 -7.51
N PRO A 338 -5.66 16.74 -6.45
CA PRO A 338 -4.66 17.49 -5.67
C PRO A 338 -3.62 16.58 -5.02
N GLU A 339 -4.06 15.49 -4.38
CA GLU A 339 -3.21 14.51 -3.71
C GLU A 339 -2.36 13.73 -4.73
N MET A 340 -2.93 13.42 -5.90
CA MET A 340 -2.24 12.77 -7.01
C MET A 340 -1.11 13.66 -7.54
N GLN A 341 -1.35 14.96 -7.72
CA GLN A 341 -0.31 15.90 -8.14
C GLN A 341 0.81 16.01 -7.08
N ARG A 342 0.45 16.07 -5.79
CA ARG A 342 1.41 16.04 -4.67
C ARG A 342 2.24 14.75 -4.68
N PHE A 343 1.60 13.60 -4.92
CA PHE A 343 2.27 12.30 -5.05
C PHE A 343 3.23 12.26 -6.25
N ILE A 344 2.79 12.68 -7.44
CA ILE A 344 3.65 12.73 -8.64
C ILE A 344 4.89 13.60 -8.39
N ALA A 345 4.72 14.75 -7.76
CA ALA A 345 5.82 15.67 -7.46
C ALA A 345 6.87 15.05 -6.52
N SER A 346 6.45 14.16 -5.61
CA SER A 346 7.34 13.50 -4.64
C SER A 346 8.30 12.48 -5.27
N LYS A 347 7.93 11.87 -6.40
CA LYS A 347 8.71 10.85 -7.12
C LYS A 347 9.14 9.64 -6.26
N VAL A 348 8.36 9.30 -5.23
CA VAL A 348 8.72 8.22 -4.28
C VAL A 348 8.34 6.81 -4.72
N ALA A 349 7.44 6.67 -5.70
CA ALA A 349 6.93 5.40 -6.22
C ALA A 349 6.24 5.61 -7.59
N LYS A 350 5.88 4.52 -8.28
CA LYS A 350 5.14 4.57 -9.55
C LYS A 350 3.65 4.82 -9.32
N LEU A 351 3.00 5.50 -10.27
CA LEU A 351 1.57 5.81 -10.23
C LEU A 351 0.76 4.86 -11.12
N ALA A 352 -0.36 4.39 -10.60
CA ALA A 352 -1.47 3.84 -11.36
C ALA A 352 -2.74 4.68 -11.11
N VAL A 353 -3.58 4.82 -12.14
CA VAL A 353 -4.86 5.55 -12.05
C VAL A 353 -6.00 4.63 -12.46
N SER A 354 -6.97 4.51 -11.55
CA SER A 354 -8.22 3.77 -11.73
C SER A 354 -9.21 4.62 -12.54
N LEU A 355 -9.10 4.56 -13.87
CA LEU A 355 -9.87 5.38 -14.80
C LEU A 355 -11.26 4.81 -15.05
N HIS A 356 -11.29 3.57 -15.56
CA HIS A 356 -12.46 2.69 -15.71
C HIS A 356 -13.63 3.17 -16.58
N ALA A 357 -13.67 4.40 -17.08
CA ALA A 357 -14.69 4.84 -18.02
C ALA A 357 -14.15 5.93 -18.94
N THR A 358 -14.80 6.09 -20.09
CA THR A 358 -14.38 7.03 -21.15
C THR A 358 -15.30 8.23 -21.31
N THR A 359 -16.37 8.30 -20.52
CA THR A 359 -17.26 9.47 -20.44
C THR A 359 -17.57 9.79 -18.99
N ASP A 360 -17.84 11.06 -18.68
CA ASP A 360 -18.15 11.49 -17.31
C ASP A 360 -19.45 10.86 -16.80
N GLU A 361 -20.44 10.64 -17.67
CA GLU A 361 -21.73 10.04 -17.26
C GLU A 361 -21.57 8.61 -16.75
N VAL A 362 -20.77 7.80 -17.44
CA VAL A 362 -20.48 6.42 -17.00
C VAL A 362 -19.57 6.48 -15.78
N ARG A 363 -18.56 7.35 -15.77
CA ARG A 363 -17.59 7.42 -14.67
C ARG A 363 -18.22 7.91 -13.37
N ASP A 364 -19.12 8.88 -13.42
CA ASP A 364 -19.93 9.34 -12.28
C ASP A 364 -20.75 8.23 -11.65
N TYR A 365 -21.18 7.27 -12.46
CA TYR A 365 -21.88 6.09 -11.99
C TYR A 365 -20.92 5.10 -11.34
N ILE A 366 -19.90 4.62 -12.04
CA ILE A 366 -19.07 3.51 -11.55
C ILE A 366 -17.92 3.93 -10.60
N VAL A 367 -17.42 5.16 -10.70
CA VAL A 367 -16.36 5.78 -9.89
C VAL A 367 -16.80 7.18 -9.45
N PRO A 368 -17.64 7.29 -8.40
CA PRO A 368 -18.36 8.53 -8.06
C PRO A 368 -17.50 9.74 -7.75
N THR A 369 -16.24 9.53 -7.38
CA THR A 369 -15.22 10.59 -7.22
C THR A 369 -15.10 11.49 -8.46
N ASN A 370 -15.48 11.00 -9.64
CA ASN A 370 -15.51 11.77 -10.89
C ASN A 370 -16.35 13.05 -10.81
N ARG A 371 -17.45 13.05 -10.04
CA ARG A 371 -18.29 14.25 -9.86
C ARG A 371 -17.52 15.41 -9.22
N ARG A 372 -16.50 15.09 -8.43
CA ARG A 372 -15.60 16.08 -7.81
C ARG A 372 -14.40 16.39 -8.69
N TYR A 373 -13.87 15.38 -9.38
CA TYR A 373 -12.71 15.49 -10.27
C TYR A 373 -13.02 14.85 -11.64
N PRO A 374 -13.67 15.58 -12.56
CA PRO A 374 -14.10 15.04 -13.85
C PRO A 374 -12.94 14.61 -14.74
N LEU A 375 -13.25 13.87 -15.81
CA LEU A 375 -12.26 13.30 -16.72
C LEU A 375 -11.29 14.35 -17.27
N GLU A 376 -11.78 15.52 -17.70
CA GLU A 376 -10.90 16.55 -18.27
C GLU A 376 -9.87 17.04 -17.25
N GLN A 377 -10.25 17.21 -15.98
CA GLN A 377 -9.33 17.61 -14.93
C GLN A 377 -8.31 16.51 -14.62
N LEU A 378 -8.77 15.26 -14.49
CA LEU A 378 -7.94 14.10 -14.21
C LEU A 378 -6.92 13.87 -15.34
N LEU A 379 -7.39 13.78 -16.58
CA LEU A 379 -6.56 13.55 -17.76
C LEU A 379 -5.67 14.75 -18.08
N GLY A 380 -6.13 15.98 -17.82
CA GLY A 380 -5.32 17.19 -17.90
C GLY A 380 -4.11 17.13 -16.97
N ALA A 381 -4.30 16.71 -15.71
CA ALA A 381 -3.20 16.52 -14.77
C ALA A 381 -2.22 15.42 -15.22
N LEU A 382 -2.73 14.32 -15.80
CA LEU A 382 -1.90 13.24 -16.32
C LEU A 382 -1.15 13.63 -17.60
N ARG A 383 -1.76 14.39 -18.51
CA ARG A 383 -1.07 14.93 -19.70
C ARG A 383 0.09 15.84 -19.31
N ALA A 384 -0.12 16.71 -18.32
CA ALA A 384 0.92 17.59 -17.81
C ALA A 384 2.06 16.81 -17.12
N ALA A 385 1.71 15.79 -16.33
CA ALA A 385 2.69 14.99 -15.60
C ALA A 385 3.44 13.99 -16.50
N PHE A 386 2.74 13.30 -17.40
CA PHE A 386 3.28 12.21 -18.21
C PHE A 386 3.10 12.48 -19.71
N PRO A 387 3.70 13.56 -20.26
CA PRO A 387 3.57 13.86 -21.68
C PRO A 387 4.20 12.77 -22.56
N TYR A 388 3.43 12.24 -23.51
CA TYR A 388 3.87 11.17 -24.43
C TYR A 388 5.13 11.54 -25.22
N ALA A 389 5.26 12.82 -25.62
CA ALA A 389 6.34 13.27 -26.49
C ALA A 389 7.74 13.26 -25.83
N THR A 390 7.82 13.35 -24.50
CA THR A 390 9.12 13.55 -23.80
C THR A 390 9.49 12.44 -22.82
N ARG A 391 8.51 11.71 -22.28
CA ARG A 391 8.75 10.57 -21.38
C ARG A 391 9.23 9.34 -22.16
N LYS A 392 10.07 8.51 -21.53
CA LYS A 392 10.67 7.31 -22.13
C LYS A 392 10.90 6.23 -21.07
N GLY A 393 11.14 5.01 -21.52
CA GLY A 393 11.55 3.91 -20.64
C GLY A 393 10.43 3.47 -19.71
N ASP A 394 10.74 3.30 -18.42
CA ASP A 394 9.82 2.76 -17.43
C ASP A 394 9.05 3.82 -16.63
N ASP A 395 9.13 5.08 -17.06
CA ASP A 395 8.58 6.28 -16.46
C ASP A 395 7.18 6.64 -17.02
N PHE A 396 6.33 5.62 -17.12
CA PHE A 396 4.94 5.72 -17.56
C PHE A 396 3.98 5.66 -16.37
N VAL A 397 2.80 6.26 -16.54
CA VAL A 397 1.65 6.02 -15.64
C VAL A 397 0.90 4.78 -16.10
N VAL A 398 0.44 3.95 -15.16
CA VAL A 398 -0.46 2.83 -15.48
C VAL A 398 -1.90 3.33 -15.46
N ILE A 399 -2.66 3.07 -16.51
CA ILE A 399 -4.10 3.34 -16.55
C ILE A 399 -4.82 2.01 -16.35
N GLU A 400 -5.46 1.85 -15.20
CA GLU A 400 -6.27 0.68 -14.88
C GLU A 400 -7.68 0.87 -15.43
N TYR A 401 -8.18 -0.13 -16.16
CA TYR A 401 -9.49 -0.10 -16.80
C TYR A 401 -10.19 -1.44 -16.60
N VAL A 402 -11.17 -1.49 -15.71
CA VAL A 402 -11.99 -2.70 -15.50
C VAL A 402 -13.03 -2.83 -16.61
N LEU A 403 -13.17 -4.02 -17.18
CA LEU A 403 -14.16 -4.32 -18.21
C LEU A 403 -15.41 -4.91 -17.56
N LEU A 404 -16.51 -4.16 -17.64
CA LEU A 404 -17.81 -4.45 -17.08
C LEU A 404 -18.81 -4.64 -18.23
N ALA A 405 -19.41 -5.83 -18.31
CA ALA A 405 -20.23 -6.24 -19.44
C ALA A 405 -21.36 -5.25 -19.76
N GLY A 406 -21.38 -4.73 -20.98
CA GLY A 406 -22.42 -3.81 -21.46
C GLY A 406 -22.39 -2.41 -20.84
N VAL A 407 -21.40 -2.11 -19.99
CA VAL A 407 -21.25 -0.83 -19.29
C VAL A 407 -20.17 0.02 -19.92
N ASN A 408 -18.96 -0.52 -20.07
CA ASN A 408 -17.78 0.26 -20.46
C ASN A 408 -16.80 -0.54 -21.35
N ASP A 409 -17.25 -1.63 -21.95
CA ASP A 409 -16.43 -2.65 -22.60
C ASP A 409 -16.68 -2.78 -24.11
N THR A 410 -17.35 -1.80 -24.74
CA THR A 410 -17.58 -1.86 -26.19
C THR A 410 -16.33 -1.45 -26.98
N ARG A 411 -16.31 -1.76 -28.29
CA ARG A 411 -15.23 -1.29 -29.18
C ARG A 411 -15.16 0.24 -29.24
N GLU A 412 -16.30 0.93 -29.17
CA GLU A 412 -16.36 2.39 -29.14
C GLU A 412 -15.78 2.95 -27.84
N ASP A 413 -15.97 2.27 -26.70
CA ASP A 413 -15.27 2.59 -25.46
C ASP A 413 -13.75 2.47 -25.65
N ALA A 414 -13.26 1.41 -26.29
CA ALA A 414 -11.83 1.24 -26.55
C ALA A 414 -11.24 2.36 -27.41
N VAL A 415 -11.95 2.76 -28.48
CA VAL A 415 -11.55 3.87 -29.35
C VAL A 415 -11.52 5.20 -28.57
N ARG A 416 -12.53 5.47 -27.74
CA ARG A 416 -12.52 6.67 -26.87
C ARG A 416 -11.36 6.64 -25.89
N LEU A 417 -11.07 5.49 -25.26
CA LEU A 417 -9.97 5.37 -24.31
C LEU A 417 -8.63 5.62 -24.99
N LEU A 418 -8.42 5.08 -26.19
CA LEU A 418 -7.24 5.32 -27.00
C LEU A 418 -7.05 6.81 -27.29
N GLU A 419 -8.12 7.51 -27.68
CA GLU A 419 -8.10 8.94 -27.94
C GLU A 419 -7.80 9.76 -26.68
N LEU A 420 -8.47 9.48 -25.56
CA LEU A 420 -8.26 10.17 -24.27
C LEU A 420 -6.83 10.01 -23.73
N THR A 421 -6.14 8.93 -24.10
CA THR A 421 -4.80 8.60 -23.60
C THR A 421 -3.68 8.83 -24.61
N LYS A 422 -3.99 9.32 -25.82
CA LYS A 422 -3.01 9.44 -26.92
C LYS A 422 -1.78 10.28 -26.55
N ASP A 423 -2.01 11.38 -25.82
CA ASP A 423 -0.99 12.35 -25.41
C ASP A 423 -0.36 12.05 -24.05
N ILE A 424 -0.75 10.94 -23.42
CA ILE A 424 -0.24 10.49 -22.12
C ILE A 424 0.73 9.32 -22.35
N TYR A 425 1.92 9.40 -21.75
CA TYR A 425 2.88 8.30 -21.69
C TYR A 425 2.41 7.26 -20.67
N CYS A 426 1.57 6.34 -21.12
CA CYS A 426 0.94 5.36 -20.27
C CYS A 426 1.00 3.93 -20.81
N LEU A 427 0.87 2.98 -19.87
CA LEU A 427 0.49 1.61 -20.13
C LEU A 427 -0.98 1.44 -19.74
N VAL A 428 -1.84 1.05 -20.69
CA VAL A 428 -3.21 0.67 -20.36
C VAL A 428 -3.22 -0.77 -19.86
N ASN A 429 -3.78 -0.99 -18.68
CA ASN A 429 -3.95 -2.30 -18.07
C ASN A 429 -5.44 -2.62 -17.95
N LEU A 430 -5.90 -3.52 -18.82
CA LEU A 430 -7.27 -4.02 -18.82
C LEU A 430 -7.41 -5.06 -17.71
N ILE A 431 -8.42 -4.89 -16.86
CA ILE A 431 -8.77 -5.82 -15.79
C ILE A 431 -10.10 -6.45 -16.15
N VAL A 432 -10.13 -7.78 -16.31
CA VAL A 432 -11.41 -8.47 -16.46
C VAL A 432 -12.09 -8.50 -15.10
N PHE A 433 -13.35 -8.06 -15.04
CA PHE A 433 -14.09 -7.99 -13.79
C PHE A 433 -14.24 -9.36 -13.11
N ASN A 434 -14.12 -9.35 -11.78
CA ASN A 434 -14.28 -10.51 -10.92
C ASN A 434 -15.59 -10.33 -10.13
N PRO A 435 -16.64 -11.07 -10.49
CA PRO A 435 -17.91 -10.99 -9.78
C PRO A 435 -17.75 -11.29 -8.30
N HIS A 436 -18.60 -10.69 -7.49
CA HIS A 436 -18.66 -10.93 -6.06
C HIS A 436 -20.11 -10.83 -5.59
N GLU A 437 -20.39 -11.28 -4.37
CA GLU A 437 -21.72 -11.20 -3.81
C GLU A 437 -22.24 -9.75 -3.78
N GLY A 438 -23.49 -9.58 -4.18
CA GLY A 438 -24.16 -8.28 -4.16
C GLY A 438 -23.61 -7.27 -5.18
N THR A 439 -22.95 -7.68 -6.26
CA THR A 439 -22.69 -6.77 -7.40
C THR A 439 -23.83 -6.82 -8.42
N ASP A 440 -24.10 -5.69 -9.08
CA ASP A 440 -25.02 -5.62 -10.23
C ASP A 440 -24.25 -5.73 -11.58
N PHE A 441 -22.92 -5.81 -11.52
CA PHE A 441 -22.06 -5.85 -12.69
C PHE A 441 -21.72 -7.29 -13.11
N GLN A 442 -21.43 -7.47 -14.40
CA GLN A 442 -21.07 -8.76 -14.96
C GLN A 442 -19.70 -8.72 -15.61
N ARG A 443 -19.07 -9.89 -15.68
CA ARG A 443 -17.80 -10.09 -16.38
C ARG A 443 -18.02 -10.00 -17.89
N SER A 444 -17.23 -9.16 -18.57
CA SER A 444 -17.26 -9.06 -20.04
C SER A 444 -16.94 -10.40 -20.70
N ALA A 445 -17.55 -10.67 -21.86
CA ALA A 445 -17.26 -11.88 -22.63
C ALA A 445 -15.84 -11.82 -23.22
N GLU A 446 -15.22 -12.98 -23.43
CA GLU A 446 -13.85 -13.04 -23.96
C GLU A 446 -13.71 -12.42 -25.35
N GLU A 447 -14.76 -12.46 -26.15
CA GLU A 447 -14.82 -11.80 -27.46
C GLU A 447 -14.76 -10.28 -27.33
N ASP A 448 -15.54 -9.69 -26.41
CA ASP A 448 -15.53 -8.25 -26.15
C ASP A 448 -14.18 -7.79 -25.60
N VAL A 449 -13.60 -8.55 -24.65
CA VAL A 449 -12.26 -8.28 -24.11
C VAL A 449 -11.20 -8.30 -25.21
N ARG A 450 -11.27 -9.28 -26.13
CA ARG A 450 -10.34 -9.39 -27.28
C ARG A 450 -10.55 -8.22 -28.26
N ALA A 451 -11.79 -7.88 -28.57
CA ALA A 451 -12.12 -6.76 -29.46
C ALA A 451 -11.67 -5.41 -28.88
N PHE A 452 -11.88 -5.18 -27.58
CA PHE A 452 -11.40 -3.99 -26.89
C PHE A 452 -9.87 -3.89 -26.97
N ARG A 453 -9.18 -5.00 -26.69
CA ARG A 453 -7.71 -5.05 -26.74
C ARG A 453 -7.18 -4.86 -28.16
N SER A 454 -7.87 -5.36 -29.20
CA SER A 454 -7.41 -5.27 -30.60
C SER A 454 -7.23 -3.82 -31.04
N VAL A 455 -8.10 -2.91 -30.61
CA VAL A 455 -8.01 -1.47 -30.90
C VAL A 455 -6.65 -0.89 -30.48
N PHE A 456 -6.13 -1.26 -29.30
CA PHE A 456 -4.82 -0.80 -28.84
C PHE A 456 -3.66 -1.45 -29.59
N LEU A 457 -3.79 -2.75 -29.91
CA LEU A 457 -2.77 -3.47 -30.66
C LEU A 457 -2.63 -2.93 -32.10
N GLU A 458 -3.76 -2.69 -32.77
CA GLU A 458 -3.83 -2.09 -34.11
C GLU A 458 -3.23 -0.68 -34.13
N ALA A 459 -3.41 0.10 -33.06
CA ALA A 459 -2.81 1.42 -32.90
C ALA A 459 -1.33 1.40 -32.46
N GLY A 460 -0.75 0.21 -32.24
CA GLY A 460 0.62 0.07 -31.74
C GLY A 460 0.84 0.63 -30.33
N ARG A 461 -0.23 0.73 -29.51
CA ARG A 461 -0.18 1.28 -28.16
C ARG A 461 -0.06 0.17 -27.10
N PRO A 462 0.77 0.35 -26.05
CA PRO A 462 0.91 -0.64 -24.99
C PRO A 462 -0.41 -0.90 -24.26
N CYS A 463 -0.87 -2.15 -24.30
CA CYS A 463 -2.06 -2.60 -23.60
C CYS A 463 -1.86 -4.02 -23.06
N THR A 464 -1.96 -4.17 -21.74
CA THR A 464 -1.89 -5.46 -21.05
C THR A 464 -3.27 -5.92 -20.62
N LEU A 465 -3.48 -7.23 -20.64
CA LEU A 465 -4.64 -7.86 -20.02
C LEU A 465 -4.19 -8.53 -18.72
N ARG A 466 -4.75 -8.11 -17.59
CA ARG A 466 -4.52 -8.72 -16.30
C ARG A 466 -5.44 -9.91 -16.14
N ALA A 467 -4.86 -11.12 -16.14
CA ALA A 467 -5.58 -12.33 -15.76
C ALA A 467 -6.08 -12.20 -14.31
N SER A 468 -7.27 -12.76 -14.04
CA SER A 468 -7.74 -12.87 -12.67
C SER A 468 -6.83 -13.81 -11.88
N LYS A 469 -6.55 -13.44 -10.62
CA LYS A 469 -5.71 -14.21 -9.72
C LYS A 469 -6.32 -14.26 -8.33
N GLY A 470 -6.37 -15.46 -7.76
CA GLY A 470 -7.00 -15.73 -6.45
C GLY A 470 -8.51 -15.48 -6.38
N ASP A 471 -9.21 -15.52 -7.51
CA ASP A 471 -10.67 -15.30 -7.60
C ASP A 471 -11.47 -16.29 -6.76
N ASP A 472 -11.01 -17.55 -6.72
CA ASP A 472 -11.61 -18.63 -5.95
C ASP A 472 -11.54 -18.43 -4.44
N GLU A 473 -10.70 -17.51 -3.95
CA GLU A 473 -10.55 -17.19 -2.53
C GLU A 473 -10.94 -15.73 -2.21
N MET A 474 -11.74 -15.07 -3.07
CA MET A 474 -12.11 -13.65 -2.92
C MET A 474 -10.86 -12.77 -2.71
N ALA A 475 -9.77 -13.07 -3.45
CA ALA A 475 -8.49 -12.39 -3.36
C ALA A 475 -8.16 -11.58 -4.62
N ALA A 476 -9.04 -11.60 -5.62
CA ALA A 476 -8.86 -10.82 -6.83
C ALA A 476 -9.17 -9.33 -6.60
N CYS A 477 -8.73 -8.49 -7.54
CA CYS A 477 -8.94 -7.05 -7.43
C CYS A 477 -10.43 -6.70 -7.34
N GLY A 478 -10.80 -5.94 -6.31
CA GLY A 478 -12.18 -5.52 -6.05
C GLY A 478 -13.01 -6.45 -5.17
N GLN A 479 -12.49 -7.62 -4.76
CA GLN A 479 -13.22 -8.59 -3.93
C GLN A 479 -12.92 -8.48 -2.43
N LEU A 480 -11.95 -7.66 -2.03
CA LEU A 480 -11.47 -7.63 -0.65
C LEU A 480 -12.43 -6.94 0.31
N GLY A 481 -12.51 -7.46 1.53
CA GLY A 481 -13.27 -6.91 2.65
C GLY A 481 -14.45 -7.76 3.10
N ASP A 482 -15.21 -7.21 4.03
CA ASP A 482 -16.41 -7.83 4.59
C ASP A 482 -17.45 -6.72 4.88
N PRO A 483 -18.45 -6.52 4.00
CA PRO A 483 -19.56 -5.60 4.19
C PRO A 483 -20.33 -5.82 5.49
N GLY A 484 -20.29 -7.02 6.08
CA GLY A 484 -20.90 -7.30 7.38
C GLY A 484 -20.27 -6.52 8.54
N LEU A 485 -19.02 -6.07 8.39
CA LEU A 485 -18.34 -5.23 9.37
C LEU A 485 -18.83 -3.78 9.38
N ALA A 486 -19.53 -3.34 8.32
CA ALA A 486 -20.00 -1.97 8.21
C ALA A 486 -21.36 -1.80 8.91
N PRO A 487 -21.52 -0.81 9.82
CA PRO A 487 -22.80 -0.56 10.47
C PRO A 487 -23.87 -0.11 9.46
N ARG A 488 -23.44 0.46 8.33
CA ARG A 488 -24.30 0.81 7.20
C ARG A 488 -23.52 0.69 5.91
N LEU A 489 -24.07 -0.06 4.96
CA LEU A 489 -23.49 -0.16 3.63
C LEU A 489 -23.55 1.18 2.89
N ALA A 490 -22.54 1.45 2.08
CA ALA A 490 -22.52 2.59 1.18
C ALA A 490 -23.74 2.55 0.24
N PRO A 491 -24.25 3.70 -0.25
CA PRO A 491 -25.39 3.71 -1.16
C PRO A 491 -25.00 3.16 -2.54
N ARG A 492 -25.92 2.39 -3.15
CA ARG A 492 -25.83 2.07 -4.58
C ARG A 492 -26.36 3.23 -5.41
N LEU A 493 -25.69 3.51 -6.51
CA LEU A 493 -26.09 4.50 -7.48
C LEU A 493 -26.94 3.86 -8.57
N ARG A 494 -27.78 4.66 -9.21
CA ARG A 494 -28.55 4.21 -10.38
C ARG A 494 -27.73 4.48 -11.64
N PRO A 495 -27.74 3.57 -12.63
CA PRO A 495 -27.09 3.82 -13.90
C PRO A 495 -27.76 5.01 -14.62
N PRO A 496 -27.01 5.78 -15.45
CA PRO A 496 -27.57 6.82 -16.30
C PRO A 496 -28.68 6.24 -17.20
N GLN A 497 -29.72 7.03 -17.51
CA GLN A 497 -30.90 6.54 -18.22
C GLN A 497 -30.57 5.88 -19.57
N ALA A 498 -29.65 6.47 -20.34
CA ALA A 498 -29.18 5.90 -21.61
C ALA A 498 -28.48 4.54 -21.42
N LEU A 499 -27.66 4.41 -20.37
CA LEU A 499 -27.01 3.15 -20.03
C LEU A 499 -28.04 2.12 -19.56
N ALA A 500 -28.98 2.52 -18.70
CA ALA A 500 -30.05 1.65 -18.22
C ALA A 500 -30.90 1.09 -19.38
N ALA A 501 -31.25 1.94 -20.35
CA ALA A 501 -31.97 1.53 -21.55
C ALA A 501 -31.16 0.53 -22.40
N ARG A 502 -29.85 0.76 -22.55
CA ARG A 502 -28.94 -0.16 -23.26
C ARG A 502 -28.86 -1.53 -22.59
N LEU A 503 -28.71 -1.54 -21.25
CA LEU A 503 -28.65 -2.78 -20.47
C LEU A 503 -29.97 -3.55 -20.53
N ALA A 504 -31.12 -2.86 -20.47
CA ALA A 504 -32.44 -3.48 -20.61
C ALA A 504 -32.67 -4.08 -22.01
N GLY A 505 -32.28 -3.37 -23.07
CA GLY A 505 -32.41 -3.85 -24.45
C GLY A 505 -31.53 -5.07 -24.76
N ALA A 506 -30.34 -5.17 -24.15
CA ALA A 506 -29.46 -6.33 -24.29
C ALA A 506 -30.01 -7.60 -23.61
N GLY A 507 -30.78 -7.45 -22.53
CA GLY A 507 -31.44 -8.56 -21.83
C GLY A 507 -32.56 -9.21 -22.64
N ALA A 508 -33.38 -8.40 -23.33
CA ALA A 508 -34.50 -8.88 -24.13
C ALA A 508 -34.09 -9.72 -25.36
N GLY A 509 -32.85 -9.56 -25.85
CA GLY A 509 -32.32 -10.32 -26.99
C GLY A 509 -31.83 -11.74 -26.64
N LYS A 510 -31.59 -12.06 -25.36
CA LYS A 510 -31.08 -13.39 -24.94
C LYS A 510 -32.18 -14.37 -24.52
N GLU A 511 -33.38 -13.92 -24.18
CA GLU A 511 -34.50 -14.81 -23.82
C GLU A 511 -35.13 -15.54 -25.03
N GLY A 512 -34.83 -15.12 -26.27
CA GLY A 512 -35.35 -15.74 -27.49
C GLY A 512 -34.50 -16.88 -28.09
N ALA A 513 -33.31 -17.17 -27.56
CA ALA A 513 -32.35 -18.09 -28.19
C ALA A 513 -31.94 -19.30 -27.33
N GLY A 514 -32.70 -19.59 -26.26
CA GLY A 514 -32.34 -20.60 -25.25
C GLY A 514 -33.33 -21.75 -25.11
N ALA A 515 -33.82 -22.33 -26.20
CA ALA A 515 -34.57 -23.59 -26.17
C ALA A 515 -34.08 -24.53 -27.27
N GLY A 516 -33.11 -25.39 -26.91
CA GLY A 516 -32.74 -26.55 -27.73
C GLY A 516 -31.27 -26.64 -28.08
N ALA A 517 -30.44 -27.13 -27.15
CA ALA A 517 -29.31 -28.00 -27.46
C ALA A 517 -28.71 -28.52 -26.13
N ALA A 518 -29.18 -29.69 -25.70
CA ALA A 518 -28.40 -30.51 -24.78
C ALA A 518 -27.20 -31.06 -25.56
N VAL A 519 -25.98 -30.83 -25.07
CA VAL A 519 -24.76 -31.39 -25.65
C VAL A 519 -24.06 -32.25 -24.61
N ASP A 520 -23.93 -33.52 -24.97
CA ASP A 520 -23.13 -34.56 -24.34
C ASP A 520 -21.69 -34.09 -24.10
N LYS A 521 -21.19 -34.36 -22.89
CA LYS A 521 -19.78 -34.23 -22.56
C LYS A 521 -19.05 -35.48 -23.04
N GLN A 522 -18.24 -35.35 -24.09
CA GLN A 522 -17.07 -36.19 -24.29
C GLN A 522 -15.79 -35.35 -24.38
N ALA A 523 -14.77 -35.89 -23.75
CA ALA A 523 -13.50 -35.28 -23.44
C ALA A 523 -12.51 -35.44 -24.60
N GLU A 524 -11.79 -34.36 -24.89
CA GLU A 524 -10.48 -34.29 -25.58
C GLU A 524 -9.95 -32.89 -25.19
N GLY A 525 -8.83 -32.69 -24.49
CA GLY A 525 -7.53 -33.30 -24.69
C GLY A 525 -6.75 -32.46 -25.70
N CYS A 526 -6.25 -31.28 -25.31
CA CYS A 526 -5.29 -30.56 -26.15
C CYS A 526 -4.26 -29.78 -25.34
N ALA A 527 -3.01 -30.16 -25.57
CA ALA A 527 -1.80 -29.52 -25.12
C ALA A 527 -1.50 -28.26 -25.95
N CYS A 528 -1.08 -27.19 -25.29
CA CYS A 528 -0.07 -26.22 -25.76
C CYS A 528 0.29 -25.27 -24.61
#